data_AF-A0A6P1JA78-F1
#
_entry.id   AF-A0A6P1JA78-F1
#
_cell.length_a   1.000
_cell.length_b   1.000
_cell.length_c   1.000
_cell.angle_alpha   90.00
_cell.angle_beta   90.00
_cell.angle_gamma   90.00
#
_symmetry.space_group_name_H-M   'P 1'
#
loop_
_entity.id
_entity.type
_entity.pdbx_description
1 polymer ?
#
loop_
_entity_poly.entity_id
_entity_poly.type
_entity_poly.pdbx_seq_one_letter_code
_entity_poly.pdbx_strand_id
1 'polypeptide(L)' 'MTLQGPPGDDGRPPLPPWQQRTLVVVAGVVIIAVIIVTVVSGQSFF' A
#
# COMPACT_ATOMS: atom_id res chain seq x y z
N MET A 1 33.78 6.81 -7.52
CA MET A 1 32.83 7.85 -7.06
C MET A 1 31.45 7.33 -7.38
N THR A 2 30.81 6.77 -6.35
CA THR A 2 29.59 5.96 -6.42
C THR A 2 28.42 6.79 -6.93
N LEU A 3 27.75 6.28 -7.96
CA LEU A 3 26.49 6.79 -8.46
C LEU A 3 25.48 6.78 -7.31
N GLN A 4 24.97 7.97 -7.03
CA GLN A 4 23.91 8.24 -6.07
C GLN A 4 22.72 7.33 -6.41
N GLY A 5 22.50 6.28 -5.60
CA GLY A 5 21.34 5.42 -5.72
C GLY A 5 20.05 6.24 -5.59
N PRO A 6 18.95 5.82 -6.23
CA PRO A 6 17.68 6.55 -6.19
C PRO A 6 17.23 6.78 -4.73
N PRO A 7 16.63 7.94 -4.42
CA PRO A 7 16.26 8.29 -3.06
C PRO A 7 15.26 7.26 -2.51
N GLY A 8 15.66 6.56 -1.45
CA GLY A 8 14.93 5.44 -0.83
C GLY A 8 15.69 4.11 -0.81
N ASP A 9 16.87 4.05 -1.43
CA ASP A 9 17.76 2.89 -1.35
C ASP A 9 18.51 2.86 -0.01
N ASP A 10 17.79 2.53 1.08
CA ASP A 10 18.33 2.32 2.43
C ASP A 10 19.29 1.10 2.52
N GLY A 11 19.75 0.57 1.38
CA GLY A 11 20.46 -0.70 1.30
C GLY A 11 19.60 -1.90 1.70
N ARG A 12 18.28 -1.73 1.78
CA ARG A 12 17.36 -2.84 2.08
C ARG A 12 17.25 -3.75 0.87
N PRO A 13 17.44 -5.07 1.03
CA PRO A 13 17.25 -6.02 -0.05
C PRO A 13 15.86 -5.86 -0.68
N PRO A 14 15.71 -6.00 -2.00
CA PRO A 14 14.41 -5.95 -2.64
C PRO A 14 13.48 -6.99 -2.02
N LEU A 15 12.23 -6.58 -1.80
CA LEU A 15 11.20 -7.46 -1.24
C LEU A 15 11.03 -8.67 -2.16
N PRO A 16 10.90 -9.89 -1.59
CA PRO A 16 10.64 -11.06 -2.40
C PRO A 16 9.28 -10.92 -3.10
N PRO A 17 9.11 -11.48 -4.32
CA PRO A 17 7.95 -11.21 -5.17
C PRO A 17 6.62 -11.66 -4.55
N TRP A 18 6.64 -12.66 -3.68
CA TRP A 18 5.45 -13.09 -2.93
C TRP A 18 5.04 -12.03 -1.89
N GLN A 19 5.98 -11.39 -1.21
CA GLN A 19 5.71 -10.36 -0.21
C GLN A 19 5.18 -9.09 -0.87
N GLN A 20 5.72 -8.73 -2.04
CA GLN A 20 5.18 -7.61 -2.83
C GLN A 20 3.73 -7.87 -3.25
N ARG A 21 3.39 -9.07 -3.73
CA ARG A 21 2.01 -9.45 -4.07
C ARG A 21 1.09 -9.35 -2.86
N THR A 22 1.50 -9.86 -1.71
CA THR A 22 0.73 -9.75 -0.47
C THR A 22 0.49 -8.29 -0.08
N LEU A 23 1.51 -7.43 -0.15
CA LEU A 23 1.36 -6.00 0.15
C LEU A 23 0.37 -5.32 -0.78
N VAL A 24 0.41 -5.62 -2.08
CA VAL A 24 -0.55 -5.08 -3.06
C VAL A 24 -1.98 -5.53 -2.74
N VAL A 25 -2.17 -6.81 -2.40
CA VAL A 25 -3.49 -7.34 -2.01
C VAL A 25 -3.98 -6.67 -0.73
N VAL A 26 -3.14 -6.58 0.30
CA VAL A 26 -3.48 -5.95 1.58
C VAL A 26 -3.84 -4.47 1.37
N ALA A 27 -3.04 -3.72 0.60
CA ALA A 27 -3.33 -2.33 0.28
C ALA A 27 -4.68 -2.19 -0.45
N GLY A 28 -4.97 -3.05 -1.42
CA GLY A 28 -6.25 -3.07 -2.13
C GLY A 28 -7.44 -3.32 -1.19
N VAL A 29 -7.32 -4.30 -0.29
CA VAL A 29 -8.36 -4.61 0.70
C VAL A 29 -8.61 -3.43 1.64
N VAL A 30 -7.56 -2.77 2.13
CA VAL A 30 -7.68 -1.60 3.01
C VAL A 30 -8.41 -0.45 2.31
N ILE A 31 -8.06 -0.16 1.06
CA ILE A 31 -8.72 0.89 0.27
C ILE A 31 -10.21 0.58 0.12
N ILE A 32 -10.56 -0.65 -0.26
CA ILE A 32 -11.96 -1.08 -0.41
C ILE A 32 -12.71 -0.96 0.92
N ALA A 33 -12.11 -1.38 2.03
CA ALA A 33 -12.72 -1.28 3.35
C ALA A 33 -13.02 0.18 3.73
N VAL A 34 -12.07 1.09 3.50
CA VAL A 34 -12.26 2.53 3.74
C VAL A 34 -13.39 3.10 2.89
N ILE A 35 -13.48 2.72 1.62
CA ILE A 35 -14.57 3.15 0.73
C ILE A 35 -15.92 2.68 1.28
N ILE A 36 -16.04 1.40 1.65
CA ILE A 36 -17.27 0.84 2.21
C ILE A 36 -17.68 1.59 3.48
N VAL A 37 -16.75 1.78 4.42
CA VAL A 37 -17.02 2.52 5.67
C VAL A 37 -17.48 3.95 5.37
N THR A 38 -16.84 4.62 4.41
CA THR A 38 -17.18 6.00 4.03
C THR A 38 -18.59 6.06 3.43
N VAL A 39 -18.93 5.14 2.53
CA VAL A 39 -20.25 5.07 1.90
C VAL A 39 -21.33 4.75 2.92
N VAL A 40 -21.12 3.73 3.76
CA VAL A 40 -22.07 3.35 4.82
C VAL A 40 -22.28 4.49 5.80
N SER A 41 -21.19 5.15 6.23
CA SER A 41 -21.28 6.30 7.10
C SER A 41 -22.09 7.41 6.44
N GLY A 42 -21.78 7.75 5.18
CA GLY A 42 -22.55 8.72 4.41
C GLY A 42 -24.04 8.38 4.32
N GLN A 43 -24.40 7.13 4.04
CA GLN A 43 -25.79 6.66 4.01
C GLN A 43 -26.48 6.72 5.38
N SER A 44 -25.74 6.61 6.48
CA SER A 44 -26.29 6.64 7.83
C SER A 44 -26.72 8.06 8.28
N PHE A 45 -26.23 9.11 7.61
CA PHE A 45 -26.50 10.50 7.94
C PHE A 45 -27.60 11.15 7.08
N PHE A 46 -28.14 10.45 6.06
CA PHE A 46 -29.27 10.90 5.21
C PHE A 46 -30.53 10.10 5.52
#